data_AF-A0A3D2FZ57-F1
#
_entry.id   AF-A0A3D2FZ57-F1
#
_cell.length_a   1.000
_cell.length_b   1.000
_cell.length_c   1.000
_cell.angle_alpha   90.00
_cell.angle_beta   90.00
_cell.angle_gamma   90.00
#
_symmetry.space_group_name_H-M   'P 1'
#
loop_
_entity.id
_entity.type
_entity.pdbx_description
1 polymer ?
#
loop_
_entity_poly.entity_id
_entity_poly.type
_entity_poly.pdbx_seq_one_letter_code
_entity_poly.pdbx_strand_id
1 'polypeptide(L)'
;MSGCIIPEGYTPRLNVYETQRAIEFIKRSFQKNLGSALNLKRVSAPLFVRTDTGLNDDLNGIERPVSFDVPAVDGAECQVVQSLAKWKRWALREYNFYEGKGLYTDMNAIRRDEPVLDNIHSVYVDQWDWEKVIREEDRNLDYLKDAVRRIVTAICMTGDELEWEFPQLRAHLSRDVSFITSQELEDMYPDLTPSERENEYTKTHPTCFIMQIGKTLRSGKKHDGRAPDYDDWDLNGDIIFRNTVLDRAFEVSSMGIRVSPESMDRQLT
;
A
#
# COMPACT_ATOMS: atom_id res chain seq x y z
N MET A 1 -13.86 19.54 -7.54
CA MET A 1 -13.22 18.26 -7.94
C MET A 1 -12.60 18.49 -9.31
N SER A 2 -11.31 18.82 -9.37
CA SER A 2 -10.63 19.28 -10.60
C SER A 2 -9.78 18.22 -11.31
N GLY A 3 -9.88 16.93 -10.94
CA GLY A 3 -9.13 15.84 -11.57
C GLY A 3 -9.90 14.54 -11.82
N CYS A 4 -11.15 14.42 -11.34
CA CYS A 4 -11.94 13.20 -11.56
C CYS A 4 -12.52 13.15 -12.97
N ILE A 5 -12.28 12.03 -13.66
CA ILE A 5 -12.93 11.69 -14.92
C ILE A 5 -14.04 10.65 -14.71
N ILE A 6 -15.13 10.77 -15.45
CA ILE A 6 -16.13 9.70 -15.56
C ILE A 6 -15.96 9.13 -16.96
N PRO A 7 -15.55 7.85 -17.11
CA PRO A 7 -15.37 7.26 -18.44
C PRO A 7 -16.62 7.39 -19.30
N GLU A 8 -16.44 7.57 -20.61
CA GLU A 8 -17.55 7.67 -21.54
C GLU A 8 -18.39 6.38 -21.49
N GLY A 9 -19.72 6.55 -21.39
CA GLY A 9 -20.65 5.41 -21.29
C GLY A 9 -20.66 4.70 -19.93
N TYR A 10 -19.93 5.20 -18.91
CA TYR A 10 -19.97 4.62 -17.57
C TYR A 10 -21.38 4.71 -16.96
N THR A 11 -21.87 3.58 -16.47
CA THR A 11 -23.14 3.46 -15.74
C THR A 11 -22.92 2.66 -14.47
N PRO A 12 -23.37 3.14 -13.29
CA PRO A 12 -23.31 2.36 -12.06
C PRO A 12 -24.03 1.02 -12.23
N ARG A 13 -23.34 -0.08 -11.89
CA ARG A 13 -23.89 -1.45 -11.99
C ARG A 13 -24.82 -1.80 -10.84
N LEU A 14 -24.68 -1.09 -9.72
CA LEU A 14 -25.44 -1.26 -8.49
C LEU A 14 -26.10 0.06 -8.12
N ASN A 15 -27.24 -0.02 -7.43
CA ASN A 15 -27.82 1.16 -6.77
C ASN A 15 -27.00 1.52 -5.51
N VAL A 16 -27.33 2.64 -4.86
CA VAL A 16 -26.58 3.14 -3.69
C VAL A 16 -26.54 2.12 -2.55
N TYR A 17 -27.68 1.47 -2.25
CA TYR A 17 -27.77 0.49 -1.16
C TYR A 17 -26.92 -0.75 -1.45
N GLU A 18 -27.04 -1.33 -2.65
CA GLU A 18 -26.23 -2.49 -3.05
C GLU A 18 -24.74 -2.15 -3.14
N THR A 19 -24.40 -0.90 -3.49
CA THR A 19 -23.01 -0.42 -3.47
C THR A 19 -22.44 -0.43 -2.05
N GLN A 20 -23.21 0.02 -1.05
CA GLN A 20 -22.77 -0.04 0.36
C GLN A 20 -22.60 -1.50 0.83
N ARG A 21 -23.51 -2.40 0.44
CA ARG A 21 -23.37 -3.83 0.72
C ARG A 21 -22.11 -4.43 0.09
N ALA A 22 -21.81 -4.08 -1.16
CA ALA A 22 -20.61 -4.54 -1.85
C ALA A 22 -19.33 -4.02 -1.17
N ILE A 23 -19.30 -2.76 -0.75
CA ILE A 23 -18.17 -2.18 -0.01
C ILE A 23 -17.95 -2.93 1.33
N GLU A 24 -19.01 -3.15 2.11
CA GLU A 24 -18.91 -3.93 3.36
C GLU A 24 -18.39 -5.34 3.10
N PHE A 25 -18.90 -6.00 2.07
CA PHE A 25 -18.49 -7.34 1.66
C PHE A 25 -16.99 -7.39 1.35
N ILE A 26 -16.50 -6.49 0.50
CA ILE A 26 -15.06 -6.39 0.16
C ILE A 26 -14.24 -6.23 1.44
N LYS A 27 -14.64 -5.30 2.32
CA LYS A 27 -13.88 -5.02 3.53
C LYS A 27 -13.78 -6.24 4.45
N ARG A 28 -14.89 -6.99 4.61
CA ARG A 28 -14.96 -8.20 5.44
C ARG A 28 -14.28 -9.43 4.83
N SER A 29 -14.40 -9.62 3.52
CA SER A 29 -13.78 -10.76 2.83
C SER A 29 -12.27 -10.58 2.71
N PHE A 30 -11.80 -9.40 2.30
CA PHE A 30 -10.37 -9.19 2.10
C PHE A 30 -9.58 -9.29 3.42
N GLN A 31 -10.09 -8.72 4.52
CA GLN A 31 -9.41 -8.83 5.81
C GLN A 31 -9.26 -10.29 6.28
N LYS A 32 -10.20 -11.18 5.93
CA LYS A 32 -10.15 -12.61 6.24
C LYS A 32 -9.14 -13.31 5.33
N ASN A 33 -9.16 -13.01 4.04
CA ASN A 33 -8.27 -13.61 3.05
C ASN A 33 -6.81 -13.19 3.28
N LEU A 34 -6.56 -11.90 3.51
CA LEU A 34 -5.24 -11.37 3.86
C LEU A 34 -4.71 -11.98 5.17
N GLY A 35 -5.56 -12.01 6.21
CA GLY A 35 -5.21 -12.61 7.51
C GLY A 35 -4.82 -14.08 7.39
N SER A 36 -5.50 -14.84 6.54
CA SER A 36 -5.19 -16.25 6.28
C SER A 36 -3.93 -16.42 5.45
N ALA A 37 -3.76 -15.61 4.40
CA ALA A 37 -2.64 -15.69 3.46
C ALA A 37 -1.28 -15.43 4.12
N LEU A 38 -1.25 -14.47 5.05
CA LEU A 38 -0.03 -14.00 5.70
C LEU A 38 0.08 -14.39 7.19
N ASN A 39 -0.90 -15.12 7.74
CA ASN A 39 -0.99 -15.49 9.16
C ASN A 39 -1.00 -14.26 10.10
N LEU A 40 -1.93 -13.35 9.83
CA LEU A 40 -2.07 -12.08 10.53
C LEU A 40 -3.28 -12.06 11.46
N LYS A 41 -3.13 -11.39 12.60
CA LYS A 41 -4.20 -11.12 13.55
C LYS A 41 -4.63 -9.65 13.47
N ARG A 42 -5.95 -9.41 13.42
CA ARG A 42 -6.47 -8.04 13.53
C ARG A 42 -6.13 -7.46 14.91
N VAL A 43 -5.60 -6.24 14.93
CA VAL A 43 -5.40 -5.42 16.14
C VAL A 43 -6.02 -4.03 15.96
N SER A 44 -6.28 -3.33 17.06
CA SER A 44 -6.79 -1.95 17.04
C SER A 44 -5.68 -0.97 16.72
N ALA A 45 -5.89 -0.14 15.69
CA ALA A 45 -5.01 0.97 15.32
C ALA A 45 -5.22 2.19 16.23
N PRO A 46 -4.15 2.96 16.54
CA PRO A 46 -4.31 4.32 16.99
C PRO A 46 -4.75 5.23 15.83
N LEU A 47 -5.61 6.21 16.12
CA LEU A 47 -5.97 7.27 15.17
C LEU A 47 -4.94 8.41 15.16
N PHE A 48 -4.24 8.59 16.27
CA PHE A 48 -3.24 9.62 16.46
C PHE A 48 -2.15 9.13 17.41
N VAL A 49 -0.97 9.72 17.28
CA VAL A 49 0.21 9.44 18.11
C VAL A 49 0.83 10.75 18.60
N ARG A 50 1.60 10.70 19.69
CA ARG A 50 2.38 11.86 20.14
C ARG A 50 3.51 12.12 19.16
N THR A 51 3.80 13.40 18.95
CA THR A 51 4.86 13.87 18.04
C THR A 51 6.28 13.45 18.47
N ASP A 52 6.50 13.25 19.78
CA ASP A 52 7.80 12.92 20.37
C ASP A 52 8.17 11.43 20.29
N THR A 53 7.30 10.58 19.75
CA THR A 53 7.51 9.11 19.73
C THR A 53 8.26 8.61 18.51
N GLY A 54 8.31 9.39 17.42
CA GLY A 54 8.84 8.96 16.13
C GLY A 54 8.01 7.85 15.43
N LEU A 55 6.79 7.56 15.93
CA LEU A 55 5.95 6.47 15.40
C LEU A 55 5.07 6.89 14.21
N ASN A 56 4.86 8.19 13.99
CA ASN A 56 4.10 8.66 12.84
C ASN A 56 4.94 8.55 11.56
N ASP A 57 4.31 8.21 10.44
CA ASP A 57 4.97 8.22 9.14
C ASP A 57 5.13 9.65 8.62
N ASP A 58 6.36 9.97 8.21
CA ASP A 58 6.75 11.27 7.70
C ASP A 58 6.59 11.36 6.17
N LEU A 59 6.19 10.26 5.50
CA LEU A 59 6.06 10.16 4.04
C LEU A 59 7.36 10.60 3.33
N ASN A 60 7.34 11.70 2.56
CA ASN A 60 8.53 12.26 1.92
C ASN A 60 9.21 13.35 2.76
N GLY A 61 8.71 13.63 3.96
CA GLY A 61 9.22 14.65 4.89
C GLY A 61 8.77 16.07 4.59
N ILE A 62 7.87 16.26 3.60
CA ILE A 62 7.35 17.58 3.21
C ILE A 62 5.87 17.75 3.55
N GLU A 63 5.14 16.65 3.65
CA GLU A 63 3.71 16.60 3.91
C GLU A 63 3.43 16.90 5.40
N ARG A 64 2.51 17.84 5.67
CA ARG A 64 2.19 18.22 7.05
C ARG A 64 1.05 17.35 7.59
N PRO A 65 1.24 16.63 8.70
CA PRO A 65 0.16 15.91 9.38
C PRO A 65 -0.81 16.87 10.07
N VAL A 66 -2.04 16.40 10.33
CA VAL A 66 -3.03 17.12 11.15
C VAL A 66 -2.58 17.04 12.61
N SER A 67 -2.20 18.18 13.19
CA SER A 67 -1.69 18.27 14.57
C SER A 67 -2.72 18.93 15.51
N PHE A 68 -2.71 18.56 16.78
CA PHE A 68 -3.54 19.13 17.83
C PHE A 68 -2.95 18.87 19.22
N ASP A 69 -3.23 19.75 20.18
CA ASP A 69 -2.85 19.57 21.58
C ASP A 69 -3.92 18.78 22.35
N VAL A 70 -3.50 18.07 23.39
CA VAL A 70 -4.40 17.35 24.32
C VAL A 70 -4.27 17.97 25.72
N PRO A 71 -5.19 18.88 26.12
CA PRO A 71 -5.08 19.60 27.39
C PRO A 71 -4.99 18.70 28.64
N ALA A 72 -5.65 17.53 28.60
CA ALA A 72 -5.65 16.57 29.70
C ALA A 72 -4.34 15.79 29.87
N VAL A 73 -3.39 15.95 28.95
CA VAL A 73 -2.08 15.29 28.96
C VAL A 73 -0.98 16.36 28.95
N ASP A 74 -1.10 17.33 29.85
CA ASP A 74 -0.17 18.46 29.99
C ASP A 74 0.05 19.24 28.68
N GLY A 75 -0.99 19.32 27.84
CA GLY A 75 -0.91 19.97 26.53
C GLY A 75 -0.05 19.22 25.51
N ALA A 76 0.08 17.89 25.62
CA ALA A 76 0.88 17.10 24.70
C ALA A 76 0.41 17.27 23.25
N GLU A 77 1.38 17.50 22.36
CA GLU A 77 1.17 17.62 20.92
C GLU A 77 1.01 16.23 20.28
N CYS A 78 -0.15 16.01 19.65
CA CYS A 78 -0.50 14.81 18.93
C CYS A 78 -0.67 15.09 17.44
N GLN A 79 -0.52 14.04 16.63
CA GLN A 79 -0.77 14.07 15.20
C GLN A 79 -1.66 12.91 14.78
N VAL A 80 -2.63 13.19 13.91
CA VAL A 80 -3.34 12.13 13.16
C VAL A 80 -2.31 11.37 12.33
N VAL A 81 -2.40 10.05 12.35
CA VAL A 81 -1.45 9.19 11.65
C VAL A 81 -1.55 9.38 10.13
N GLN A 82 -0.41 9.43 9.43
CA GLN A 82 -0.37 9.43 7.95
C GLN A 82 -0.29 8.01 7.38
N SER A 83 0.32 7.12 8.15
CA SER A 83 0.37 5.65 8.03
C SER A 83 0.83 5.09 9.38
N LEU A 84 0.63 3.80 9.63
CA LEU A 84 1.17 3.11 10.81
C LEU A 84 2.45 2.33 10.51
N ALA A 85 3.14 2.65 9.39
CA ALA A 85 4.36 1.98 8.95
C ALA A 85 5.36 1.68 10.09
N LYS A 86 5.73 2.69 10.88
CA LYS A 86 6.63 2.53 12.05
C LYS A 86 5.94 1.93 13.27
N TRP A 87 4.71 2.33 13.54
CA TRP A 87 3.92 1.83 14.69
C TRP A 87 3.75 0.31 14.67
N LYS A 88 3.48 -0.31 13.53
CA LYS A 88 3.20 -1.76 13.49
C LYS A 88 4.40 -2.59 13.91
N ARG A 89 5.62 -2.19 13.52
CA ARG A 89 6.85 -2.89 13.95
C ARG A 89 7.08 -2.77 15.45
N TRP A 90 6.81 -1.59 16.02
CA TRP A 90 6.78 -1.40 17.47
C TRP A 90 5.71 -2.28 18.14
N ALA A 91 4.49 -2.31 17.60
CA ALA A 91 3.38 -3.08 18.16
C ALA A 91 3.63 -4.60 18.14
N LEU A 92 4.28 -5.14 17.09
CA LEU A 92 4.67 -6.55 17.06
C LEU A 92 5.58 -6.92 18.24
N ARG A 93 6.53 -6.05 18.59
CA ARG A 93 7.42 -6.22 19.75
C ARG A 93 6.62 -6.15 21.05
N GLU A 94 5.87 -5.08 21.26
CA GLU A 94 5.14 -4.85 22.52
C GLU A 94 4.09 -5.94 22.79
N TYR A 95 3.46 -6.46 21.73
CA TYR A 95 2.42 -7.48 21.85
C TYR A 95 2.98 -8.91 21.79
N ASN A 96 4.31 -9.07 21.76
CA ASN A 96 5.01 -10.36 21.75
C ASN A 96 4.57 -11.28 20.59
N PHE A 97 4.53 -10.77 19.37
CA PHE A 97 4.37 -11.59 18.18
C PHE A 97 5.65 -12.40 17.90
N TYR A 98 5.48 -13.61 17.36
CA TYR A 98 6.58 -14.53 17.06
C TYR A 98 6.73 -14.72 15.55
N GLU A 99 7.87 -15.27 15.13
CA GLU A 99 8.17 -15.59 13.74
C GLU A 99 7.01 -16.26 13.00
N GLY A 100 6.77 -15.80 11.77
CA GLY A 100 5.69 -16.31 10.93
C GLY A 100 4.30 -15.78 11.30
N LYS A 101 4.15 -15.02 12.39
CA LYS A 101 2.91 -14.34 12.77
C LYS A 101 3.04 -12.84 12.55
N GLY A 102 1.90 -12.19 12.33
CA GLY A 102 1.85 -10.76 12.17
C GLY A 102 0.52 -10.15 12.60
N LEU A 103 0.40 -8.86 12.38
CA LEU A 103 -0.82 -8.10 12.64
C LEU A 103 -1.30 -7.41 11.37
N TYR A 104 -2.58 -7.08 11.34
CA TYR A 104 -3.12 -6.07 10.45
C TYR A 104 -4.10 -5.18 11.21
N THR A 105 -4.37 -4.00 10.67
CA THR A 105 -5.35 -3.07 11.22
C THR A 105 -6.08 -2.32 10.12
N ASP A 106 -7.27 -1.83 10.46
CA ASP A 106 -8.06 -0.96 9.60
C ASP A 106 -7.61 0.48 9.88
N MET A 107 -6.59 0.92 9.16
CA MET A 107 -5.96 2.23 9.33
C MET A 107 -6.75 3.29 8.58
N ASN A 108 -6.94 4.46 9.19
CA ASN A 108 -7.53 5.62 8.57
C ASN A 108 -6.62 6.84 8.82
N ALA A 109 -6.33 7.58 7.76
CA ALA A 109 -5.43 8.72 7.77
C ALA A 109 -6.05 9.91 7.04
N ILE A 110 -5.48 11.10 7.32
CA ILE A 110 -5.80 12.34 6.62
C ILE A 110 -4.52 12.86 5.95
N ARG A 111 -4.41 12.69 4.64
CA ARG A 111 -3.33 13.24 3.80
C ARG A 111 -3.74 14.60 3.26
N ARG A 112 -3.66 15.62 4.12
CA ARG A 112 -4.14 16.97 3.82
C ARG A 112 -3.34 17.72 2.74
N ASP A 113 -2.10 17.32 2.51
CA ASP A 113 -1.21 17.94 1.51
C ASP A 113 -1.07 17.08 0.23
N GLU A 114 -2.05 16.18 -0.04
CA GLU A 114 -2.10 15.40 -1.28
C GLU A 114 -2.05 16.33 -2.52
N PRO A 115 -1.02 16.23 -3.38
CA PRO A 115 -0.79 17.19 -4.46
C PRO A 115 -1.87 17.14 -5.55
N VAL A 116 -2.49 15.97 -5.77
CA VAL A 116 -3.49 15.76 -6.82
C VAL A 116 -4.70 15.03 -6.23
N LEU A 117 -5.90 15.55 -6.47
CA LEU A 117 -7.16 14.86 -6.16
C LEU A 117 -7.84 14.44 -7.45
N ASP A 118 -7.87 13.14 -7.72
CA ASP A 118 -8.39 12.53 -8.93
C ASP A 118 -9.24 11.29 -8.62
N ASN A 119 -9.41 10.38 -9.58
CA ASN A 119 -10.18 9.15 -9.40
C ASN A 119 -9.61 8.17 -8.36
N ILE A 120 -8.31 8.29 -8.03
CA ILE A 120 -7.59 7.31 -7.21
C ILE A 120 -6.88 7.96 -6.01
N HIS A 121 -6.78 9.28 -5.97
CA HIS A 121 -6.17 10.05 -4.87
C HIS A 121 -7.21 10.86 -4.08
N SER A 122 -7.17 10.74 -2.76
CA SER A 122 -8.12 11.35 -1.82
C SER A 122 -7.39 11.83 -0.57
N VAL A 123 -7.87 12.93 0.03
CA VAL A 123 -7.38 13.41 1.34
C VAL A 123 -7.66 12.42 2.46
N TYR A 124 -8.71 11.61 2.31
CA TYR A 124 -9.00 10.49 3.20
C TYR A 124 -8.38 9.22 2.63
N VAL A 125 -7.56 8.55 3.44
CA VAL A 125 -6.87 7.33 3.07
C VAL A 125 -7.23 6.25 4.09
N ASP A 126 -7.74 5.11 3.62
CA ASP A 126 -7.88 3.91 4.43
C ASP A 126 -6.98 2.78 3.89
N GLN A 127 -6.48 1.93 4.80
CA GLN A 127 -5.57 0.84 4.46
C GLN A 127 -5.79 -0.36 5.37
N TRP A 128 -5.61 -1.57 4.82
CA TRP A 128 -5.27 -2.74 5.62
C TRP A 128 -3.79 -2.70 5.92
N ASP A 129 -3.44 -1.93 6.94
CA ASP A 129 -2.04 -1.73 7.29
C ASP A 129 -1.52 -2.93 8.09
N TRP A 130 -0.51 -3.62 7.57
CA TRP A 130 -0.09 -4.94 8.08
C TRP A 130 1.41 -5.07 8.27
N GLU A 131 1.82 -5.98 9.16
CA GLU A 131 3.21 -6.24 9.50
C GLU A 131 3.38 -7.69 9.95
N LYS A 132 4.51 -8.32 9.62
CA LYS A 132 4.77 -9.73 9.97
C LYS A 132 6.20 -9.91 10.47
N VAL A 133 6.37 -10.67 11.54
CA VAL A 133 7.69 -11.10 12.02
C VAL A 133 8.24 -12.16 11.07
N ILE A 134 9.39 -11.88 10.48
CA ILE A 134 10.12 -12.81 9.59
C ILE A 134 11.42 -13.25 10.26
N ARG A 135 12.02 -14.33 9.78
CA ARG A 135 13.36 -14.73 10.20
C ARG A 135 14.42 -13.92 9.48
N GLU A 136 15.63 -13.94 10.01
CA GLU A 136 16.76 -13.25 9.38
C GLU A 136 17.07 -13.85 8.00
N GLU A 137 17.02 -15.17 7.86
CA GLU A 137 17.24 -15.87 6.59
C GLU A 137 16.15 -15.59 5.53
N ASP A 138 14.95 -15.19 5.97
CA ASP A 138 13.83 -14.82 5.09
C ASP A 138 14.01 -13.41 4.50
N ARG A 139 15.09 -12.68 4.85
CA ARG A 139 15.42 -11.37 4.29
C ARG A 139 15.98 -11.47 2.87
N ASN A 140 15.17 -11.94 1.94
CA ASN A 140 15.58 -12.15 0.55
C ASN A 140 14.44 -11.90 -0.44
N LEU A 141 14.79 -11.82 -1.72
CA LEU A 141 13.85 -11.51 -2.79
C LEU A 141 12.80 -12.60 -2.99
N ASP A 142 13.14 -13.86 -2.77
CA ASP A 142 12.20 -14.97 -2.96
C ASP A 142 11.07 -14.93 -1.93
N TYR A 143 11.40 -14.60 -0.67
CA TYR A 143 10.40 -14.39 0.38
C TYR A 143 9.49 -13.21 0.07
N LEU A 144 10.05 -12.08 -0.39
CA LEU A 144 9.26 -10.92 -0.81
C LEU A 144 8.28 -11.29 -1.93
N LYS A 145 8.77 -11.97 -2.98
CA LYS A 145 7.94 -12.41 -4.12
C LYS A 145 6.87 -13.41 -3.69
N ASP A 146 7.15 -14.31 -2.76
CA ASP A 146 6.13 -15.22 -2.19
C ASP A 146 5.04 -14.45 -1.44
N ALA A 147 5.41 -13.48 -0.60
CA ALA A 147 4.46 -12.63 0.12
C ALA A 147 3.54 -11.86 -0.85
N VAL A 148 4.11 -11.29 -1.91
CA VAL A 148 3.35 -10.60 -2.97
C VAL A 148 2.35 -11.54 -3.65
N ARG A 149 2.78 -12.74 -4.06
CA ARG A 149 1.88 -13.73 -4.69
C ARG A 149 0.71 -14.09 -3.78
N ARG A 150 0.96 -14.26 -2.48
CA ARG A 150 -0.08 -14.53 -1.47
C ARG A 150 -1.07 -13.38 -1.35
N ILE A 151 -0.60 -12.13 -1.33
CA ILE A 151 -1.46 -10.93 -1.25
C ILE A 151 -2.30 -10.80 -2.52
N VAL A 152 -1.69 -10.90 -3.71
CA VAL A 152 -2.42 -10.86 -4.99
C VAL A 152 -3.47 -11.97 -5.03
N THR A 153 -3.12 -13.19 -4.60
CA THR A 153 -4.09 -14.29 -4.51
C THR A 153 -5.25 -13.94 -3.59
N ALA A 154 -5.00 -13.33 -2.42
CA ALA A 154 -6.05 -12.90 -1.50
C ALA A 154 -6.97 -11.83 -2.13
N ILE A 155 -6.40 -10.86 -2.86
CA ILE A 155 -7.16 -9.85 -3.61
C ILE A 155 -8.06 -10.52 -4.65
N CYS A 156 -7.49 -11.40 -5.49
CA CYS A 156 -8.24 -12.09 -6.54
C CYS A 156 -9.33 -13.00 -5.96
N MET A 157 -9.07 -13.70 -4.84
CA MET A 157 -10.10 -14.49 -4.15
C MET A 157 -11.26 -13.61 -3.66
N THR A 158 -10.97 -12.43 -3.11
CA THR A 158 -12.02 -11.48 -2.74
C THR A 158 -12.79 -10.98 -3.96
N GLY A 159 -12.11 -10.78 -5.10
CA GLY A 159 -12.75 -10.48 -6.38
C GLY A 159 -13.73 -11.56 -6.82
N ASP A 160 -13.29 -12.83 -6.83
CA ASP A 160 -14.15 -13.97 -7.20
C ASP A 160 -15.37 -14.10 -6.26
N GLU A 161 -15.16 -13.94 -4.95
CA GLU A 161 -16.23 -13.95 -3.95
C GLU A 161 -17.24 -12.80 -4.18
N LEU A 162 -16.74 -11.62 -4.56
CA LEU A 162 -17.56 -10.45 -4.86
C LEU A 162 -18.41 -10.66 -6.11
N GLU A 163 -17.85 -11.23 -7.18
CA GLU A 163 -18.59 -11.56 -8.40
C GLU A 163 -19.68 -12.60 -8.14
N TRP A 164 -19.46 -13.52 -7.20
CA TRP A 164 -20.47 -14.50 -6.80
C TRP A 164 -21.65 -13.84 -6.08
N GLU A 165 -21.39 -12.96 -5.11
CA GLU A 165 -22.43 -12.27 -4.33
C GLU A 165 -23.13 -11.16 -5.13
N PHE A 166 -22.39 -10.48 -6.01
CA PHE A 166 -22.88 -9.38 -6.86
C PHE A 166 -22.54 -9.64 -8.34
N PRO A 167 -23.28 -10.52 -9.06
CA PRO A 167 -22.96 -10.92 -10.43
C PRO A 167 -22.95 -9.80 -11.49
N GLN A 168 -23.47 -8.62 -11.13
CA GLN A 168 -23.41 -7.40 -11.94
C GLN A 168 -22.01 -6.76 -11.94
N LEU A 169 -21.19 -7.06 -10.92
CA LEU A 169 -19.79 -6.66 -10.84
C LEU A 169 -18.93 -7.72 -11.52
N ARG A 170 -18.01 -7.28 -12.38
CA ARG A 170 -17.02 -8.14 -13.02
C ARG A 170 -15.68 -7.44 -13.03
N ALA A 171 -14.81 -7.88 -12.14
CA ALA A 171 -13.46 -7.38 -11.97
C ALA A 171 -12.52 -8.56 -12.23
N HIS A 172 -12.34 -8.93 -13.49
CA HIS A 172 -11.44 -10.01 -13.88
C HIS A 172 -9.98 -9.59 -13.59
N LEU A 173 -9.47 -9.94 -12.41
CA LEU A 173 -8.11 -9.68 -11.98
C LEU A 173 -7.18 -10.86 -12.35
N SER A 174 -5.95 -10.57 -12.75
CA SER A 174 -4.94 -11.60 -12.99
C SER A 174 -4.28 -12.01 -11.68
N ARG A 175 -4.12 -13.32 -11.48
CA ARG A 175 -3.34 -13.89 -10.37
C ARG A 175 -1.87 -14.04 -10.71
N ASP A 176 -1.54 -13.98 -12.00
CA ASP A 176 -0.18 -14.10 -12.47
C ASP A 176 0.53 -12.76 -12.28
N VAL A 177 1.53 -12.75 -11.40
CA VAL A 177 2.28 -11.55 -11.02
C VAL A 177 3.59 -11.55 -11.78
N SER A 178 3.73 -10.56 -12.66
CA SER A 178 5.03 -10.21 -13.24
C SER A 178 5.86 -9.43 -12.22
N PHE A 179 7.17 -9.69 -12.20
CA PHE A 179 8.10 -9.01 -11.29
C PHE A 179 9.14 -8.27 -12.14
N ILE A 180 9.28 -6.97 -11.90
CA ILE A 180 10.22 -6.11 -12.62
C ILE A 180 10.80 -5.09 -11.64
N THR A 181 12.08 -4.74 -11.76
CA THR A 181 12.65 -3.64 -10.99
C THR A 181 12.31 -2.29 -11.62
N SER A 182 12.30 -1.24 -10.82
CA SER A 182 12.16 0.15 -11.30
C SER A 182 13.19 0.52 -12.37
N GLN A 183 14.42 0.00 -12.27
CA GLN A 183 15.46 0.22 -13.28
C GLN A 183 15.21 -0.57 -14.57
N GLU A 184 14.80 -1.84 -14.51
CA GLU A 184 14.46 -2.60 -15.71
C GLU A 184 13.27 -1.97 -16.44
N LEU A 185 12.30 -1.45 -15.69
CA LEU A 185 11.15 -0.74 -16.24
C LEU A 185 11.57 0.57 -16.94
N GLU A 186 12.53 1.32 -16.35
CA GLU A 186 13.15 2.47 -17.01
C GLU A 186 13.91 2.07 -18.28
N ASP A 187 14.69 0.99 -18.23
CA ASP A 187 15.46 0.51 -19.38
C ASP A 187 14.54 0.08 -20.54
N MET A 188 13.35 -0.47 -20.25
CA MET A 188 12.33 -0.83 -21.24
C MET A 188 11.63 0.39 -21.88
N TYR A 189 11.46 1.47 -21.12
CA TYR A 189 10.68 2.65 -21.51
C TYR A 189 11.42 3.95 -21.13
N PRO A 190 12.59 4.22 -21.72
CA PRO A 190 13.50 5.27 -21.26
C PRO A 190 12.91 6.68 -21.41
N ASP A 191 12.10 6.90 -22.45
CA ASP A 191 11.53 8.21 -22.80
C ASP A 191 10.23 8.53 -22.04
N LEU A 192 9.69 7.57 -21.27
CA LEU A 192 8.43 7.73 -20.52
C LEU A 192 8.68 8.16 -19.08
N THR A 193 7.72 8.87 -18.50
CA THR A 193 7.68 9.17 -17.06
C THR A 193 7.33 7.91 -16.25
N PRO A 194 7.67 7.82 -14.94
CA PRO A 194 7.38 6.63 -14.12
C PRO A 194 5.94 6.12 -14.23
N SER A 195 4.95 7.01 -14.13
CA SER A 195 3.54 6.65 -14.27
C SER A 195 3.18 6.19 -15.69
N GLU A 196 3.77 6.77 -16.73
CA GLU A 196 3.59 6.28 -18.11
C GLU A 196 4.21 4.89 -18.31
N ARG A 197 5.37 4.60 -17.68
CA ARG A 197 5.99 3.27 -17.72
C ARG A 197 5.10 2.21 -17.08
N GLU A 198 4.53 2.51 -15.92
CA GLU A 198 3.54 1.65 -15.25
C GLU A 198 2.31 1.40 -16.14
N ASN A 199 1.80 2.45 -16.77
CA ASN A 199 0.66 2.37 -17.67
C ASN A 199 0.95 1.50 -18.90
N GLU A 200 2.12 1.62 -19.53
CA GLU A 200 2.51 0.79 -20.67
C GLU A 200 2.75 -0.66 -20.25
N TYR A 201 3.47 -0.89 -19.15
CA TYR A 201 3.79 -2.23 -18.68
C TYR A 201 2.54 -3.04 -18.32
N THR A 202 1.55 -2.39 -17.70
CA THR A 202 0.30 -3.04 -17.29
C THR A 202 -0.62 -3.42 -18.45
N LYS A 203 -0.36 -2.95 -19.69
CA LYS A 203 -1.12 -3.38 -20.88
C LYS A 203 -0.83 -4.84 -21.25
N THR A 204 0.40 -5.29 -21.04
CA THR A 204 0.83 -6.67 -21.33
C THR A 204 0.97 -7.52 -20.07
N HIS A 205 1.17 -6.88 -18.91
CA HIS A 205 1.25 -7.53 -17.60
C HIS A 205 0.16 -6.98 -16.67
N PRO A 206 -1.09 -7.48 -16.76
CA PRO A 206 -2.24 -6.90 -16.03
C PRO A 206 -2.10 -6.88 -14.51
N THR A 207 -1.17 -7.67 -13.98
CA THR A 207 -0.76 -7.63 -12.57
C THR A 207 0.76 -7.68 -12.50
N CYS A 208 1.34 -6.68 -11.84
CA CYS A 208 2.78 -6.59 -11.67
C CYS A 208 3.16 -6.14 -10.27
N PHE A 209 4.40 -6.46 -9.90
CA PHE A 209 5.07 -5.93 -8.73
C PHE A 209 6.34 -5.22 -9.16
N ILE A 210 6.36 -3.90 -9.04
CA ILE A 210 7.51 -3.07 -9.38
C ILE A 210 8.40 -2.98 -8.15
N MET A 211 9.58 -3.58 -8.24
CA MET A 211 10.51 -3.72 -7.13
C MET A 211 11.51 -2.56 -7.08
N GLN A 212 12.10 -2.36 -5.90
CA GLN A 212 13.21 -1.44 -5.66
C GLN A 212 12.85 0.03 -5.90
N ILE A 213 11.82 0.50 -5.21
CA ILE A 213 11.33 1.87 -5.30
C ILE A 213 11.93 2.73 -4.19
N GLY A 214 12.41 3.93 -4.54
CA GLY A 214 13.04 4.90 -3.62
C GLY A 214 14.45 5.31 -4.04
N LYS A 215 15.15 4.45 -4.80
CA LYS A 215 16.50 4.70 -5.32
C LYS A 215 16.50 5.66 -6.51
N THR A 216 17.61 6.38 -6.67
CA THR A 216 17.91 7.11 -7.90
C THR A 216 18.30 6.11 -8.99
N LEU A 217 17.58 6.13 -10.10
CA LEU A 217 17.83 5.31 -11.27
C LEU A 217 19.01 5.85 -12.10
N ARG A 218 19.44 5.11 -13.13
CA ARG A 218 20.53 5.53 -14.03
C ARG A 218 20.28 6.87 -14.71
N SER A 219 19.02 7.24 -14.92
CA SER A 219 18.64 8.56 -15.45
C SER A 219 18.93 9.73 -14.50
N GLY A 220 19.32 9.46 -13.25
CA GLY A 220 19.47 10.47 -12.20
C GLY A 220 18.14 10.87 -11.55
N LYS A 221 17.03 10.24 -11.93
CA LYS A 221 15.70 10.45 -11.37
C LYS A 221 15.27 9.22 -10.56
N LYS A 222 14.39 9.41 -9.58
CA LYS A 222 13.73 8.30 -8.87
C LYS A 222 12.52 7.82 -9.68
N HIS A 223 12.16 6.55 -9.51
CA HIS A 223 10.84 6.05 -9.97
C HIS A 223 9.73 6.73 -9.19
N ASP A 224 9.82 6.67 -7.86
CA ASP A 224 8.93 7.35 -6.92
C ASP A 224 9.67 7.60 -5.60
N GLY A 225 9.12 8.50 -4.76
CA GLY A 225 9.58 8.77 -3.40
C GLY A 225 9.38 7.57 -2.47
N ARG A 226 10.25 7.44 -1.47
CA ARG A 226 10.07 6.44 -0.41
C ARG A 226 10.81 6.87 0.84
N ALA A 227 10.18 6.69 2.00
CA ALA A 227 10.83 7.02 3.25
C ALA A 227 12.01 6.07 3.51
N PRO A 228 13.10 6.55 4.12
CA PRO A 228 14.32 5.77 4.36
C PRO A 228 14.25 4.88 5.60
N ASP A 229 13.23 5.01 6.45
CA ASP A 229 13.24 4.53 7.84
C ASP A 229 12.33 3.32 8.11
N TYR A 230 11.56 2.85 7.12
CA TYR A 230 10.75 1.64 7.28
C TYR A 230 11.02 0.55 6.24
N ASP A 231 11.13 0.84 4.94
CA ASP A 231 11.36 -0.17 3.89
C ASP A 231 12.80 -0.18 3.39
N ASP A 232 13.35 -1.38 3.21
CA ASP A 232 14.62 -1.54 2.49
C ASP A 232 14.34 -1.41 0.99
N TRP A 233 14.89 -0.37 0.35
CA TRP A 233 14.70 -0.09 -1.07
C TRP A 233 15.35 -1.15 -2.00
N ASP A 234 16.11 -2.10 -1.47
CA ASP A 234 16.52 -3.30 -2.20
C ASP A 234 15.45 -4.41 -2.20
N LEU A 235 14.52 -4.36 -1.24
CA LEU A 235 13.56 -5.43 -0.93
C LEU A 235 12.13 -4.86 -0.71
N ASN A 236 11.73 -3.87 -1.50
CA ASN A 236 10.39 -3.31 -1.50
C ASN A 236 9.79 -3.24 -2.91
N GLY A 237 8.55 -2.80 -3.00
CA GLY A 237 7.88 -2.50 -4.26
C GLY A 237 6.39 -2.26 -4.12
N ASP A 238 5.77 -2.00 -5.26
CA ASP A 238 4.35 -1.66 -5.37
C ASP A 238 3.60 -2.71 -6.20
N ILE A 239 2.44 -3.15 -5.72
CA ILE A 239 1.51 -4.04 -6.44
C ILE A 239 0.60 -3.16 -7.28
N ILE A 240 0.61 -3.42 -8.59
CA ILE A 240 -0.18 -2.67 -9.57
C ILE A 240 -1.07 -3.63 -10.35
N PHE A 241 -2.35 -3.26 -10.47
CA PHE A 241 -3.30 -3.89 -11.38
C PHE A 241 -3.61 -2.98 -12.57
N ARG A 242 -3.93 -3.55 -13.72
CA ARG A 242 -4.57 -2.81 -14.81
C ARG A 242 -6.03 -2.53 -14.45
N ASN A 243 -6.38 -1.26 -14.26
CA ASN A 243 -7.77 -0.85 -14.12
C ASN A 243 -8.38 -0.61 -15.50
N THR A 244 -9.28 -1.50 -15.92
CA THR A 244 -9.93 -1.45 -17.24
C THR A 244 -11.04 -0.41 -17.33
N VAL A 245 -11.55 0.11 -16.20
CA VAL A 245 -12.57 1.16 -16.17
C VAL A 245 -11.95 2.53 -16.44
N LEU A 246 -10.80 2.80 -15.83
CA LEU A 246 -10.03 4.04 -16.02
C LEU A 246 -8.95 3.93 -17.11
N ASP A 247 -8.78 2.73 -17.68
CA ASP A 247 -7.77 2.38 -18.67
C ASP A 247 -6.33 2.75 -18.28
N ARG A 248 -5.97 2.52 -17.02
CA ARG A 248 -4.65 2.91 -16.45
C ARG A 248 -4.13 1.90 -15.43
N ALA A 249 -2.84 2.00 -15.13
CA ALA A 249 -2.21 1.39 -13.96
C ALA A 249 -2.89 1.88 -12.68
N PHE A 250 -3.12 0.95 -11.75
CA PHE A 250 -3.79 1.18 -10.48
C PHE A 250 -3.01 0.50 -9.38
N GLU A 251 -2.23 1.30 -8.66
CA GLU A 251 -1.50 0.86 -7.47
C GLU A 251 -2.49 0.53 -6.35
N VAL A 252 -2.33 -0.63 -5.73
CA VAL A 252 -3.20 -1.09 -4.63
C VAL A 252 -2.46 -1.36 -3.33
N SER A 253 -1.12 -1.42 -3.38
CA SER A 253 -0.32 -1.70 -2.20
C SER A 253 1.11 -1.27 -2.45
N SER A 254 1.69 -0.58 -1.47
CA SER A 254 3.14 -0.49 -1.30
C SER A 254 3.58 -1.40 -0.16
N MET A 255 4.67 -2.15 -0.34
CA MET A 255 5.17 -3.05 0.70
C MET A 255 6.64 -3.37 0.54
N GLY A 256 7.28 -3.81 1.63
CA GLY A 256 8.66 -4.27 1.58
C GLY A 256 9.07 -5.05 2.82
N ILE A 257 10.23 -5.67 2.70
CA ILE A 257 10.96 -6.15 3.87
C ILE A 257 11.57 -4.94 4.56
N ARG A 258 11.30 -4.80 5.85
CA ARG A 258 11.69 -3.61 6.60
C ARG A 258 13.20 -3.42 6.65
N VAL A 259 13.64 -2.18 6.84
CA VAL A 259 15.06 -1.88 7.02
C VAL A 259 15.72 -2.68 8.17
N SER A 260 16.96 -3.12 7.95
CA SER A 260 17.90 -3.52 9.00
C SER A 260 18.66 -2.28 9.51
N PRO A 261 19.42 -2.38 10.62
CA PRO A 261 20.31 -1.29 11.04
C PRO A 261 21.24 -0.80 9.91
N GLU A 262 21.80 -1.73 9.14
CA GLU A 262 22.74 -1.44 8.04
C GLU A 262 22.04 -0.79 6.83
N SER A 263 20.83 -1.25 6.47
CA SER A 263 20.09 -0.64 5.37
C SER A 263 19.52 0.73 5.75
N MET A 264 19.11 0.90 7.01
CA MET A 264 18.64 2.20 7.53
C MET A 264 19.77 3.23 7.49
N ASP A 265 20.96 2.89 7.98
CA ASP A 265 22.14 3.77 7.95
C ASP A 265 22.49 4.19 6.51
N ARG A 266 22.53 3.22 5.59
CA ARG A 266 22.77 3.46 4.16
C ARG A 266 21.71 4.35 3.49
N GLN A 267 20.45 4.27 3.91
CA GLN A 267 19.35 5.03 3.30
C GLN A 267 19.24 6.46 3.84
N LEU A 268 19.76 6.70 5.05
CA LEU A 268 19.79 8.02 5.69
C LEU A 268 21.04 8.84 5.34
N THR A 269 22.09 8.21 4.77
CA THR A 269 23.39 8.82 4.43
C THR A 269 23.62 8.91 2.93
#